data_AF-A0A8S3B6V8-F1
#
_entry.id   AF-A0A8S3B6V8-F1
#
_cell.length_a   1.000
_cell.length_b   1.000
_cell.length_c   1.000
_cell.angle_alpha   90.00
_cell.angle_beta   90.00
_cell.angle_gamma   90.00
#
_symmetry.space_group_name_H-M   'P 1'
#
loop_
_entity.id
_entity.type
_entity.pdbx_description
1 polymer ?
#
loop_
_entity_poly.entity_id
_entity_poly.type
_entity_poly.pdbx_seq_one_letter_code
_entity_poly.pdbx_strand_id
1 'polypeptide(L)' 'IVSQLPFWKKNIVDKGTRDVNNFVDQIITDRRQDRSESLCASADLLDLLLSAVDTQGQPFTDQEIKDQALTFVFAGHETT' A
#
# COMPACT_ATOMS: atom_id res chain seq x y z
N ILE A 1 -13.16 11.67 7.38
CA ILE A 1 -12.59 12.89 6.74
C ILE A 1 -13.29 13.21 5.41
N VAL A 2 -13.58 12.22 4.55
CA VAL A 2 -14.23 12.44 3.23
C VAL A 2 -15.69 12.95 3.31
N SER A 3 -16.40 12.71 4.41
CA SER A 3 -17.83 13.07 4.56
C SER A 3 -18.13 14.56 4.77
N GLN A 4 -17.12 15.41 4.93
CA GLN A 4 -17.29 16.85 5.19
C GLN A 4 -16.97 17.74 3.97
N LEU A 5 -16.68 17.15 2.81
CA LEU A 5 -16.33 17.91 1.61
C LEU A 5 -17.58 18.33 0.80
N PRO A 6 -17.62 19.55 0.24
CA PRO A 6 -18.64 19.93 -0.73
C PRO A 6 -18.65 18.94 -1.91
N PHE A 7 -19.84 18.58 -2.42
CA PHE A 7 -20.04 17.52 -3.43
C PHE A 7 -19.08 17.61 -4.64
N TRP A 8 -18.72 18.81 -5.07
CA TRP A 8 -17.80 19.08 -6.19
C TRP A 8 -16.36 18.63 -5.93
N LYS A 9 -15.90 18.62 -4.67
CA LYS A 9 -14.57 18.16 -4.26
C LYS A 9 -14.53 16.66 -3.96
N LYS A 10 -15.67 16.04 -3.67
CA LYS A 10 -15.76 14.60 -3.37
C LYS A 10 -15.24 13.75 -4.52
N ASN A 11 -15.64 14.05 -5.76
CA ASN A 11 -15.19 13.30 -6.94
C ASN A 11 -13.67 13.35 -7.15
N ILE A 12 -13.02 14.45 -6.79
CA ILE A 12 -11.57 14.61 -6.91
C ILE A 12 -10.85 13.72 -5.88
N VAL A 13 -11.31 13.77 -4.63
CA VAL A 13 -10.75 12.94 -3.55
C VAL A 13 -10.99 11.46 -3.81
N ASP A 14 -12.21 11.08 -4.19
CA ASP A 14 -12.57 9.69 -4.49
C ASP A 14 -11.75 9.14 -5.66
N LYS A 15 -11.48 9.96 -6.68
CA LYS A 15 -10.62 9.58 -7.80
C LYS A 15 -9.17 9.40 -7.34
N GLY A 16 -8.62 10.37 -6.59
CA GLY A 16 -7.25 10.28 -6.08
C GLY A 16 -7.02 9.05 -5.21
N THR A 17 -7.94 8.75 -4.28
CA THR A 17 -7.87 7.54 -3.46
C THR A 17 -7.92 6.26 -4.30
N ARG A 18 -8.76 6.23 -5.34
CA ARG A 18 -8.82 5.09 -6.25
C ARG A 18 -7.52 4.89 -7.03
N ASP A 19 -6.96 5.97 -7.54
CA ASP A 19 -5.73 5.92 -8.34
C ASP A 19 -4.54 5.40 -7.49
N VAL A 20 -4.41 5.87 -6.24
CA VAL A 20 -3.39 5.36 -5.29
C VAL A 20 -3.63 3.89 -4.97
N ASN A 21 -4.87 3.49 -4.65
CA ASN A 21 -5.17 2.10 -4.34
C ASN A 21 -4.84 1.16 -5.51
N ASN A 22 -5.25 1.51 -6.73
CA ASN A 22 -4.97 0.72 -7.92
C ASN A 22 -3.46 0.58 -8.17
N PHE A 23 -2.71 1.66 -7.95
CA PHE A 23 -1.25 1.64 -8.13
C PHE A 23 -0.57 0.71 -7.12
N VAL A 24 -0.97 0.78 -5.84
CA VAL A 24 -0.43 -0.11 -4.80
C VAL A 24 -0.81 -1.57 -5.07
N ASP A 25 -2.07 -1.83 -5.42
CA ASP A 25 -2.54 -3.18 -5.77
C ASP A 25 -1.74 -3.77 -6.95
N GLN A 26 -1.41 -2.94 -7.94
CA GLN A 26 -0.58 -3.35 -9.06
C GLN A 26 0.85 -3.71 -8.63
N ILE A 27 1.50 -2.88 -7.80
CA ILE A 27 2.87 -3.17 -7.32
C ILE A 27 2.91 -4.48 -6.53
N ILE A 28 1.93 -4.70 -5.63
CA ILE A 28 1.84 -5.95 -4.85
C ILE A 28 1.69 -7.15 -5.79
N THR A 29 0.80 -7.03 -6.78
CA THR A 29 0.56 -8.08 -7.78
C THR A 29 1.83 -8.39 -8.57
N ASP A 30 2.52 -7.36 -9.05
CA ASP A 30 3.74 -7.51 -9.85
C ASP A 30 4.88 -8.15 -9.04
N ARG A 31 5.05 -7.76 -7.77
CA ARG A 31 6.03 -8.38 -6.85
C ARG A 31 5.71 -9.84 -6.57
N ARG A 32 4.45 -10.21 -6.33
CA ARG A 32 4.05 -11.61 -6.13
C ARG A 32 4.23 -12.50 -7.36
N GLN A 33 4.22 -11.90 -8.54
CA GLN A 33 4.38 -12.58 -9.82
C GLN A 33 5.80 -12.50 -10.37
N ASP A 34 6.77 -12.03 -9.56
CA ASP A 34 8.17 -11.82 -9.94
C ASP A 34 8.34 -10.95 -11.20
N ARG A 35 7.39 -10.04 -11.46
CA ARG A 35 7.43 -9.07 -12.57
C ARG A 35 8.10 -7.75 -12.20
N SER A 36 8.33 -7.55 -10.90
CA SER A 36 9.01 -6.40 -10.33
C SER A 36 9.83 -6.86 -9.13
N GLU A 37 10.92 -6.17 -8.84
CA GLU A 37 11.83 -6.46 -7.73
C GLU A 37 12.20 -5.19 -6.97
N SER A 38 12.92 -5.33 -5.87
CA SER A 38 13.47 -4.17 -5.16
C SER A 38 14.46 -3.43 -6.03
N LEU A 39 14.42 -2.10 -5.98
CA LEU A 39 15.47 -1.26 -6.57
C LEU A 39 16.76 -1.27 -5.72
N CYS A 40 16.69 -1.75 -4.47
CA CYS A 40 17.85 -1.94 -3.63
C CYS A 40 18.48 -3.31 -3.86
N ALA A 41 19.79 -3.41 -3.63
CA ALA A 41 20.50 -4.70 -3.62
C ALA A 41 20.09 -5.61 -2.44
N SER A 42 19.18 -5.16 -1.57
CA SER A 42 18.70 -5.83 -0.37
C SER A 42 17.17 -5.72 -0.32
N ALA A 43 16.52 -6.65 0.37
CA ALA A 43 15.08 -6.66 0.55
C ALA A 43 14.57 -5.32 1.11
N ASP A 44 13.57 -4.73 0.45
CA ASP A 44 12.90 -3.52 0.91
C ASP A 44 11.71 -3.80 1.84
N LEU A 45 11.05 -2.75 2.33
CA LEU A 45 9.89 -2.87 3.21
C LEU A 45 8.78 -3.75 2.62
N LEU A 46 8.52 -3.64 1.31
CA LEU A 46 7.47 -4.42 0.69
C LEU A 46 7.86 -5.90 0.60
N ASP A 47 9.13 -6.21 0.36
CA ASP A 47 9.64 -7.58 0.42
C ASP A 47 9.50 -8.18 1.83
N LEU A 48 9.72 -7.36 2.87
CA LEU A 48 9.51 -7.78 4.26
C LEU A 48 8.03 -8.06 4.54
N LEU A 49 7.11 -7.22 4.06
CA LEU A 49 5.67 -7.42 4.25
C LEU A 49 5.14 -8.63 3.46
N LEU A 50 5.67 -8.87 2.25
CA LEU A 50 5.32 -10.05 1.43
C LEU A 50 5.79 -11.36 2.04
N SER A 51 6.88 -11.34 2.81
CA SER A 51 7.42 -12.51 3.53
C SER A 51 6.89 -12.63 4.97
N ALA A 52 6.15 -11.64 5.46
CA ALA A 52 5.59 -11.65 6.81
C ALA A 52 4.46 -12.68 6.95
N VAL A 53 4.40 -13.28 8.14
CA VAL A 53 3.33 -14.20 8.55
C VAL A 53 2.70 -13.74 9.87
N ASP A 54 1.44 -14.08 10.06
CA ASP A 54 0.70 -13.81 11.29
C ASP A 54 1.07 -14.79 12.42
N THR A 55 0.38 -14.66 13.57
CA THR A 55 0.60 -15.53 14.74
C THR A 55 0.26 -17.01 14.50
N GLN A 56 -0.50 -17.31 13.45
CA GLN A 56 -0.85 -18.67 13.03
C GLN A 56 0.07 -19.19 11.91
N GLY A 57 1.06 -18.40 11.49
CA GLY A 57 1.98 -18.73 10.41
C GLY A 57 1.42 -18.49 9.01
N GLN A 58 0.30 -17.77 8.87
CA GLN A 58 -0.30 -17.49 7.57
C GLN A 58 0.28 -16.21 6.96
N PRO A 59 0.58 -16.21 5.65
CA PRO A 59 1.09 -15.02 4.98
C PRO A 59 0.04 -13.92 4.99
N PHE A 60 0.49 -12.67 5.01
CA PHE A 60 -0.41 -11.53 4.93
C PHE A 60 -1.16 -11.49 3.60
N THR A 61 -2.42 -11.11 3.70
CA THR A 61 -3.26 -10.81 2.54
C THR A 61 -2.82 -9.52 1.87
N ASP A 62 -3.15 -9.36 0.58
CA ASP A 62 -2.79 -8.14 -0.17
C ASP A 62 -3.40 -6.89 0.47
N GLN A 63 -4.57 -7.01 1.09
CA GLN A 63 -5.20 -5.92 1.81
C GLN A 63 -4.42 -5.53 3.06
N GLU A 64 -3.94 -6.50 3.86
CA GLU A 64 -3.11 -6.22 5.04
C GLU A 64 -1.76 -5.61 4.64
N ILE A 65 -1.11 -6.14 3.59
CA ILE A 65 0.15 -5.59 3.08
C ILE A 65 -0.05 -4.13 2.64
N LYS A 66 -1.12 -3.84 1.88
CA LYS A 66 -1.46 -2.48 1.46
C LYS A 66 -1.71 -1.56 2.65
N ASP A 67 -2.49 -2.00 3.64
CA ASP A 67 -2.82 -1.20 4.80
C ASP A 67 -1.58 -0.85 5.64
N GLN A 68 -0.67 -1.82 5.83
CA GLN A 68 0.60 -1.57 6.53
C GLN A 68 1.52 -0.66 5.72
N ALA A 69 1.71 -0.91 4.42
CA ALA A 69 2.55 -0.09 3.56
C ALA A 69 2.09 1.37 3.54
N LEU A 70 0.78 1.59 3.39
CA LEU A 70 0.20 2.93 3.37
C LEU A 70 0.32 3.63 4.73
N THR A 71 0.18 2.88 5.83
CA THR A 71 0.43 3.39 7.19
C THR A 71 1.85 3.91 7.34
N PHE A 72 2.87 3.17 6.87
CA PHE A 72 4.27 3.62 6.91
C PHE A 72 4.51 4.89 6.11
N VAL A 73 3.94 4.98 4.90
CA VAL A 73 4.04 6.19 4.06
C VAL A 73 3.45 7.40 4.76
N PHE A 74 2.25 7.26 5.35
CA PHE A 74 1.62 8.35 6.09
C PHE A 74 2.40 8.72 7.36
N ALA A 75 2.89 7.74 8.11
CA ALA A 75 3.66 7.98 9.32
C ALA A 75 4.99 8.70 9.04
N GLY A 76 5.68 8.35 7.96
CA GLY A 76 6.96 8.98 7.59
C GLY A 76 6.82 10.40 7.04
N HIS A 77 5.70 10.71 6.37
CA HIS A 77 5.44 12.03 5.79
C HIS A 77 5.11 13.10 6.85
N GLU A 78 4.56 12.72 8.01
CA GLU A 78 4.24 13.66 9.10
C GLU A 78 5.46 14.04 9.98
N THR A 79 6.58 13.33 9.82
CA THR A 79 7.78 13.50 10.68
C THR A 79 9.02 14.04 9.95
N THR A 80 8.87 14.61 8.75
CA THR A 80 10.00 15.18 7.98
C THR A 80 10.31 16.62 8.39
#